data_AF-A0A6C0JK46-F1
#
_entry.id   AF-A0A6C0JK46-F1
#
_cell.length_a   1.000
_cell.length_b   1.000
_cell.length_c   1.000
_cell.angle_alpha   90.00
_cell.angle_beta   90.00
_cell.angle_gamma   90.00
#
_symmetry.space_group_name_H-M   'P 1'
#
loop_
_entity.id
_entity.type
_entity.pdbx_description
1 polymer ?
#
loop_
_entity_poly.entity_id
_entity_poly.type
_entity_poly.pdbx_seq_one_letter_code
_entity_poly.pdbx_strand_id
1 'polypeptide(L)'
;MFAANKERVLTFVNTVVSVFGLYIAWIALHYASAHLYIYLCVPATVIGFVMSPFIAPSPHCQALRWAIYNGGNSIIAMWVLLGGWMMKFITPLH
;
A
#
# COMPACT_ATOMS: atom_id res chain seq x y z
N MET A 1 13.89 36.49 -6.93
CA MET A 1 12.62 35.83 -7.32
C MET A 1 12.83 34.48 -8.02
N PHE A 2 13.75 34.36 -9.00
CA PHE A 2 14.04 33.10 -9.70
C PHE A 2 14.62 31.96 -8.81
N ALA A 3 15.49 32.27 -7.84
CA ALA A 3 16.04 31.27 -6.91
C ALA A 3 14.97 30.63 -6.01
N ALA A 4 14.03 31.43 -5.49
CA ALA A 4 12.92 30.95 -4.67
C ALA A 4 11.93 30.07 -5.48
N ASN A 5 11.80 30.30 -6.79
CA ASN A 5 10.99 29.47 -7.67
C ASN A 5 11.65 28.10 -7.92
N LYS A 6 12.99 28.07 -8.06
CA LYS A 6 13.75 26.84 -8.21
C LYS A 6 13.66 25.93 -6.96
N GLU A 7 13.77 26.51 -5.77
CA GLU A 7 13.57 25.75 -4.52
C GLU A 7 12.16 25.18 -4.39
N ARG A 8 11.12 25.96 -4.72
CA ARG A 8 9.73 25.44 -4.72
C ARG A 8 9.55 24.28 -5.69
N VAL A 9 10.10 24.38 -6.89
CA VAL A 9 10.02 23.31 -7.89
C VAL A 9 10.76 22.06 -7.43
N LEU A 10 11.96 22.19 -6.85
CA LEU A 10 12.72 21.04 -6.32
C LEU A 10 11.99 20.36 -5.16
N THR A 11 11.46 21.13 -4.21
CA THR A 11 10.67 20.58 -3.09
C THR A 11 9.43 19.87 -3.60
N PHE A 12 8.71 20.47 -4.56
CA PHE A 12 7.53 19.85 -5.18
C PHE A 12 7.87 18.54 -5.89
N VAL A 13 8.92 18.52 -6.72
CA VAL A 13 9.38 17.30 -7.41
C VAL A 13 9.76 16.22 -6.41
N ASN A 14 10.48 16.58 -5.32
CA ASN A 14 10.87 15.62 -4.30
C ASN A 14 9.64 15.06 -3.55
N THR A 15 8.65 15.90 -3.22
CA THR A 15 7.39 15.44 -2.64
C THR A 15 6.66 14.47 -3.57
N VAL A 16 6.54 14.80 -4.85
CA VAL A 16 5.88 13.95 -5.83
C VAL A 16 6.60 12.61 -5.97
N VAL A 17 7.92 12.62 -6.16
CA VAL A 17 8.74 11.39 -6.26
C VAL A 17 8.63 10.56 -4.98
N SER A 18 8.62 11.18 -3.81
CA SER A 18 8.48 10.49 -2.53
C SER A 18 7.11 9.80 -2.39
N VAL A 19 6.03 10.48 -2.78
CA VAL A 19 4.67 9.91 -2.72
C VAL A 19 4.52 8.75 -3.71
N PHE A 20 4.98 8.90 -4.95
CA PHE A 20 4.95 7.81 -5.94
C PHE A 20 5.86 6.65 -5.54
N GLY A 21 7.05 6.92 -5.00
CA GLY A 21 7.97 5.89 -4.49
C GLY A 21 7.36 5.12 -3.33
N LEU A 22 6.72 5.82 -2.39
CA LEU A 22 6.00 5.20 -1.27
C LEU A 22 4.83 4.34 -1.76
N TYR A 23 4.10 4.77 -2.79
CA TYR A 23 3.01 3.98 -3.37
C TYR A 23 3.51 2.67 -3.99
N ILE A 24 4.58 2.71 -4.78
CA ILE A 24 5.21 1.50 -5.34
C ILE A 24 5.71 0.59 -4.21
N ALA A 25 6.30 1.15 -3.16
CA ALA A 25 6.73 0.39 -1.99
C ALA A 25 5.57 -0.34 -1.30
N TRP A 26 4.41 0.32 -1.14
CA TRP A 26 3.21 -0.32 -0.59
C TRP A 26 2.66 -1.45 -1.48
N ILE A 27 2.67 -1.27 -2.80
CA ILE A 27 2.28 -2.33 -3.74
C ILE A 27 3.22 -3.53 -3.62
N ALA A 28 4.53 -3.30 -3.63
CA ALA A 28 5.52 -4.36 -3.50
C ALA A 28 5.39 -5.08 -2.15
N LEU A 29 5.22 -4.34 -1.05
CA LEU A 29 5.02 -4.90 0.29
C LEU A 29 3.74 -5.72 0.37
N HIS A 30 2.62 -5.21 -0.16
CA HIS A 30 1.34 -5.91 -0.16
C HIS A 30 1.42 -7.21 -0.98
N TYR A 31 2.01 -7.15 -2.18
CA TYR A 31 2.19 -8.30 -3.05
C TYR A 31 3.08 -9.37 -2.39
N ALA A 32 4.26 -8.98 -1.91
CA ALA A 32 5.20 -9.91 -1.29
C ALA A 32 4.63 -10.53 -0.01
N SER A 33 3.99 -9.73 0.84
CA SER A 33 3.41 -10.22 2.10
C SER A 33 2.25 -11.19 1.88
N ALA A 34 1.37 -10.94 0.90
CA ALA A 34 0.28 -11.86 0.55
C ALA A 34 0.81 -13.22 0.08
N HIS A 35 1.82 -13.24 -0.78
CA HIS A 35 2.43 -14.47 -1.26
C HIS A 35 3.18 -15.20 -0.13
N LEU A 36 3.96 -14.49 0.68
CA LEU A 36 4.69 -15.12 1.76
C LEU A 36 3.75 -15.69 2.84
N TYR A 37 2.60 -15.04 3.07
CA TYR A 37 1.58 -15.51 4.01
C TYR A 37 0.98 -16.87 3.62
N ILE A 38 0.68 -17.08 2.33
CA ILE A 38 0.13 -18.37 1.88
C ILE A 38 1.16 -19.50 1.96
N TYR A 39 2.45 -19.22 1.80
CA TYR A 39 3.50 -20.24 1.89
C TYR A 39 3.88 -20.57 3.34
N LEU A 40 3.94 -19.57 4.23
CA LEU A 40 4.42 -19.76 5.60
C LEU A 40 3.30 -20.02 6.62
N CYS A 41 2.16 -19.34 6.48
CA CYS A 41 1.14 -19.29 7.53
C CYS A 41 -0.08 -20.16 7.22
N VAL A 42 -0.46 -20.26 5.95
CA VAL A 42 -1.67 -20.97 5.50
C VAL A 42 -1.42 -21.80 4.23
N PRO A 43 -0.49 -22.78 4.26
CA PRO A 43 -0.22 -23.61 3.09
C PRO A 43 -1.47 -24.39 2.68
N ALA A 44 -1.70 -24.52 1.37
CA ALA A 44 -2.89 -25.14 0.78
C ALA A 44 -2.90 -26.68 0.89
N THR A 45 -2.76 -27.20 2.12
CA THR A 45 -2.82 -28.63 2.46
C THR A 45 -3.77 -28.84 3.64
N VAL A 46 -4.30 -30.06 3.81
CA VAL A 46 -5.20 -30.39 4.95
C VAL A 46 -4.50 -30.15 6.29
N ILE A 47 -3.21 -30.51 6.39
CA ILE A 47 -2.39 -30.25 7.57
C ILE A 47 -2.23 -28.73 7.77
N GLY A 48 -1.94 -27.99 6.70
CA GLY A 48 -1.85 -26.53 6.74
C GLY A 48 -3.12 -25.87 7.27
N PHE A 49 -4.28 -26.35 6.86
CA PHE A 49 -5.58 -25.88 7.35
C PHE A 49 -5.74 -26.13 8.86
N VAL A 50 -5.47 -27.36 9.34
CA VAL A 50 -5.58 -27.71 10.76
C VAL A 50 -4.56 -26.96 11.62
N MET A 51 -3.35 -26.73 11.10
CA MET A 51 -2.28 -26.03 11.79
C MET A 51 -2.42 -24.50 11.76
N SER A 52 -3.21 -23.95 10.83
CA SER A 52 -3.40 -22.51 10.66
C SER A 52 -3.77 -21.73 11.92
N PRO A 53 -4.69 -22.18 12.83
CA PRO A 53 -4.98 -21.43 14.05
C PRO A 53 -3.81 -21.36 15.03
N PHE A 54 -2.91 -22.34 15.01
CA PHE A 54 -1.74 -22.38 15.89
C PHE A 54 -0.57 -21.56 15.37
N ILE A 55 -0.43 -21.47 14.03
CA ILE A 55 0.63 -20.70 13.37
C ILE A 55 0.25 -19.23 13.22
N ALA A 56 -1.05 -18.92 13.05
CA ALA A 56 -1.55 -17.56 12.91
C ALA A 56 -1.06 -16.55 13.97
N PRO A 57 -1.01 -16.85 15.29
CA PRO A 57 -0.52 -15.90 16.30
C PRO A 57 1.01 -15.72 16.29
N SER A 58 1.75 -16.48 15.49
CA SER A 58 3.20 -16.33 15.43
C SER A 58 3.62 -14.94 14.91
N PRO A 59 4.76 -14.39 15.37
CA PRO A 59 5.13 -12.99 15.08
C PRO A 59 5.24 -12.68 13.58
N HIS A 60 5.79 -13.61 12.79
CA HIS A 60 5.95 -13.42 11.35
C HIS A 60 4.60 -13.40 10.63
N CYS A 61 3.66 -14.27 10.99
CA CYS A 61 2.31 -14.27 10.42
C CYS A 61 1.50 -13.03 10.80
N GLN A 62 1.68 -12.51 12.02
CA GLN A 62 1.05 -11.25 12.44
C GLN A 62 1.62 -10.06 11.67
N ALA A 63 2.94 -9.99 11.48
CA ALA A 63 3.58 -8.93 10.69
C ALA A 63 3.10 -8.96 9.23
N LEU A 64 3.03 -10.14 8.62
CA LEU A 64 2.54 -10.32 7.25
C LEU A 64 1.07 -9.94 7.13
N ARG A 65 0.22 -10.37 8.08
CA ARG A 65 -1.20 -10.00 8.10
C ARG A 65 -1.41 -8.50 8.25
N TRP A 66 -0.62 -7.84 9.11
CA TRP A 66 -0.63 -6.39 9.25
C TRP A 66 -0.22 -5.69 7.95
N ALA A 67 0.83 -6.17 7.29
CA ALA A 67 1.31 -5.62 6.02
C ALA A 67 0.29 -5.78 4.89
N ILE A 68 -0.39 -6.93 4.81
CA ILE A 68 -1.48 -7.16 3.86
C ILE A 68 -2.63 -6.17 4.11
N TYR A 69 -3.09 -6.06 5.36
CA TYR A 69 -4.23 -5.22 5.72
C TYR A 69 -3.93 -3.73 5.50
N ASN A 70 -2.84 -3.22 6.05
CA ASN A 70 -2.50 -1.80 5.95
C ASN A 70 -2.04 -1.45 4.53
N GLY A 71 -1.28 -2.33 3.87
CA GLY A 71 -0.88 -2.12 2.47
C GLY A 71 -2.08 -2.03 1.53
N GLY A 72 -3.09 -2.89 1.72
CA GLY A 72 -4.35 -2.81 0.97
C GLY A 72 -5.09 -1.50 1.21
N ASN A 73 -5.22 -1.08 2.47
CA ASN A 73 -5.85 0.20 2.81
C ASN A 73 -5.09 1.40 2.23
N SER A 74 -3.76 1.40 2.27
CA SER A 74 -2.94 2.45 1.66
C SER A 74 -3.12 2.51 0.14
N ILE A 75 -3.22 1.37 -0.54
CA ILE A 75 -3.49 1.31 -1.98
C ILE A 75 -4.87 1.87 -2.30
N ILE A 76 -5.90 1.47 -1.55
CA ILE A 76 -7.29 1.96 -1.72
C ILE A 76 -7.36 3.48 -1.50
N ALA A 77 -6.71 4.00 -0.46
CA ALA A 77 -6.69 5.43 -0.17
C ALA A 77 -6.15 6.25 -1.35
N MET A 78 -5.12 5.77 -2.05
CA MET A 78 -4.62 6.46 -3.25
C MET A 78 -5.63 6.44 -4.40
N TRP A 79 -6.31 5.31 -4.62
CA TRP A 79 -7.39 5.25 -5.62
C TRP A 79 -8.55 6.18 -5.29
N VAL A 80 -8.90 6.32 -4.01
CA VAL A 80 -9.94 7.26 -3.56
C VAL A 80 -9.52 8.71 -3.82
N LEU A 81 -8.27 9.08 -3.54
CA LEU A 81 -7.75 10.42 -3.83
C LEU A 81 -7.76 10.73 -5.34
N LEU A 82 -7.32 9.78 -6.16
CA LEU A 82 -7.38 9.89 -7.61
C LEU A 82 -8.83 10.01 -8.10
N GLY A 83 -9.73 9.18 -7.58
CA GLY A 83 -11.16 9.26 -7.86
C GLY A 83 -11.75 10.61 -7.52
N GLY A 84 -11.47 11.13 -6.32
CA GLY A 84 -11.91 12.47 -5.89
C GLY A 84 -11.37 13.58 -6.77
N TRP A 85 -10.11 13.49 -7.21
CA TRP A 85 -9.53 14.44 -8.17
C TRP A 85 -10.23 14.39 -9.52
N MET A 86 -10.58 13.20 -10.03
CA MET A 86 -11.32 13.05 -11.29
C MET A 86 -12.74 13.62 -11.19
N MET A 87 -13.43 13.42 -10.06
CA MET A 87 -14.80 13.92 -9.85
C MET A 87 -14.90 15.44 -10.00
N LYS A 88 -13.85 16.19 -9.63
CA LYS A 88 -13.76 17.65 -9.85
C LYS A 88 -14.03 18.05 -11.31
N PHE A 89 -13.62 17.23 -12.27
CA PHE A 89 -13.79 17.51 -13.70
C PHE A 89 -15.14 17.04 -14.24
N ILE A 90 -15.84 16.16 -13.52
CA ILE A 90 -17.11 15.57 -13.94
C ILE A 90 -18.29 16.40 -13.43
N THR A 91 -18.23 16.93 -12.21
CA THR A 91 -19.28 17.82 -11.70
C THR A 91 -19.16 19.18 -12.38
N PRO A 92 -20.18 19.65 -13.12
CA PRO A 92 -20.22 21.05 -13.53
C PRO A 92 -20.29 21.87 -12.26
N LEU A 93 -19.23 22.64 -11.99
CA LEU A 93 -19.28 23.73 -11.03
C LEU A 93 -20.38 24.68 -11.49
N HIS A 94 -21.56 24.60 -10.85
CA HIS A 94 -22.50 25.73 -10.83
C HIS A 94 -21.89 26.84 -9.97
#